data_AF-A0A1M6JLF2-F1
#
_entry.id   AF-A0A1M6JLF2-F1
#
_cell.length_a   1.000
_cell.length_b   1.000
_cell.length_c   1.000
_cell.angle_alpha   90.00
_cell.angle_beta   90.00
_cell.angle_gamma   90.00
#
_symmetry.space_group_name_H-M   'P 1'
#
loop_
_entity.id
_entity.type
_entity.pdbx_description
1 polymer ?
#
loop_
_entity_poly.entity_id
_entity_poly.type
_entity_poly.pdbx_seq_one_letter_code
_entity_poly.pdbx_strand_id
1 'polypeptide(L)' 'METTGLLESIVHRDNLNLAYRQVKRNKGSHGVDNMSMEDSFNYLKENGRELIQDLLEG' A
#
# COMPACT_ATOMS: atom_id res chain seq x y z
N MET A 1 19.32 13.12 -8.55
CA MET A 1 18.84 12.35 -7.38
C MET A 1 19.41 10.96 -7.51
N GLU A 2 20.05 10.44 -6.47
CA GLU A 2 20.31 8.99 -6.40
C GLU A 2 18.96 8.26 -6.35
N THR A 3 18.79 7.25 -7.19
CA THR A 3 17.59 6.41 -7.27
C THR A 3 17.79 5.05 -6.62
N THR A 4 18.98 4.81 -6.08
CA THR A 4 19.31 3.61 -5.31
C THR A 4 18.42 3.54 -4.07
N GLY A 5 17.81 2.37 -3.79
CA GLY A 5 17.02 2.18 -2.57
C GLY A 5 15.59 2.77 -2.58
N LEU A 6 15.09 3.20 -3.75
CA LEU A 6 13.75 3.81 -3.83
C LEU A 6 12.63 2.82 -3.50
N LEU A 7 12.76 1.56 -3.90
CA LEU A 7 11.71 0.56 -3.67
C LEU A 7 11.56 0.26 -2.18
N GLU A 8 12.67 0.12 -1.47
CA GLU A 8 12.75 -0.04 -0.02
C GLU A 8 12.13 1.18 0.70
N SER A 9 12.35 2.37 0.15
CA SER A 9 11.74 3.61 0.65
C SER A 9 10.22 3.63 0.40
N ILE A 10 9.75 3.13 -0.76
CA ILE A 10 8.32 3.03 -1.10
C ILE A 10 7.60 2.07 -0.16
N VAL A 11 8.18 0.89 0.11
CA VAL A 11 7.56 -0.12 0.98
C VAL A 11 7.84 0.10 2.47
N HIS A 12 8.58 1.15 2.83
CA HIS A 12 8.82 1.48 4.22
C HIS A 12 7.50 1.72 4.97
N ARG A 13 7.38 1.15 6.18
CA ARG A 13 6.16 1.18 7.01
C ARG A 13 5.57 2.59 7.16
N ASP A 14 6.40 3.59 7.38
CA ASP A 14 5.93 4.96 7.56
C ASP A 14 5.37 5.57 6.27
N ASN A 15 6.00 5.26 5.13
CA ASN A 15 5.52 5.70 3.82
C ASN A 15 4.18 5.04 3.48
N LEU A 16 4.06 3.72 3.70
CA LEU A 16 2.81 3.00 3.49
C LEU A 16 1.67 3.52 4.38
N ASN A 17 1.96 3.86 5.64
CA ASN A 17 0.97 4.46 6.54
C ASN A 17 0.53 5.87 6.08
N LEU A 18 1.46 6.68 5.54
CA LEU A 18 1.14 7.97 4.95
C LEU A 18 0.26 7.80 3.70
N ALA A 19 0.62 6.86 2.82
CA ALA A 19 -0.13 6.53 1.61
C ALA A 19 -1.56 6.07 1.95
N TYR A 20 -1.73 5.16 2.90
CA TYR A 20 -3.05 4.71 3.35
C TYR A 20 -3.93 5.87 3.85
N ARG A 21 -3.38 6.75 4.69
CA ARG A 21 -4.11 7.94 5.18
C ARG A 21 -4.53 8.86 4.03
N GLN A 22 -3.67 9.03 3.03
CA GLN A 22 -3.96 9.85 1.86
C GLN A 22 -5.08 9.25 1.01
N VAL A 23 -5.03 7.94 0.72
CA VAL A 23 -6.08 7.23 -0.04
C VAL A 23 -7.42 7.33 0.68
N LYS A 24 -7.43 7.10 2.00
CA LYS A 24 -8.62 7.27 2.84
C LYS A 24 -9.20 8.69 2.77
N ARG A 25 -8.34 9.72 2.71
CA ARG A 25 -8.76 11.13 2.57
C ARG A 25 -9.36 11.43 1.19
N ASN A 26 -8.93 10.75 0.15
CA ASN A 26 -9.38 10.99 -1.23
C ASN A 26 -10.82 10.52 -1.49
N LYS A 27 -11.34 9.58 -0.70
CA LYS A 27 -12.74 9.10 -0.77
C LYS A 27 -13.19 8.67 -2.18
N GLY A 28 -12.30 8.02 -2.93
CA GLY A 28 -12.64 7.46 -4.24
C GLY A 28 -13.66 6.33 -4.15
N SER A 29 -14.33 6.06 -5.26
CA SER A 29 -15.17 4.85 -5.40
C SER A 29 -14.30 3.60 -5.54
N HIS A 30 -14.90 2.45 -5.27
CA HIS A 30 -14.23 1.15 -5.37
C HIS A 30 -13.83 0.82 -6.83
N GLY A 31 -12.78 0.01 -6.97
CA GLY A 31 -12.30 -0.48 -8.26
C GLY A 31 -13.11 -1.66 -8.79
N VAL A 32 -12.50 -2.45 -9.68
CA VAL A 32 -13.09 -3.67 -10.25
C VAL A 32 -13.31 -4.78 -9.21
N ASP A 33 -12.54 -4.74 -8.13
CA ASP A 33 -12.64 -5.64 -6.98
C ASP A 33 -13.82 -5.32 -6.04
N ASN A 34 -14.47 -4.17 -6.22
CA ASN A 34 -15.55 -3.64 -5.38
C ASN A 34 -15.21 -3.56 -3.88
N MET A 35 -13.93 -3.45 -3.51
CA MET A 35 -13.53 -3.37 -2.11
C MET A 35 -13.84 -2.00 -1.51
N SER A 36 -14.45 -1.99 -0.32
CA SER A 36 -14.58 -0.77 0.46
C SER A 36 -13.24 -0.37 1.09
N MET A 37 -13.18 0.85 1.66
CA MET A 37 -12.02 1.29 2.44
C MET A 37 -11.74 0.41 3.66
N GLU A 38 -12.78 -0.19 4.26
CA GLU A 38 -12.63 -1.09 5.40
C GLU A 38 -12.08 -2.45 4.96
N ASP A 39 -12.61 -3.01 3.87
CA ASP A 39 -12.12 -4.25 3.27
C ASP A 39 -10.65 -4.12 2.87
N SER A 40 -10.30 -2.98 2.26
CA SER A 40 -8.93 -2.67 1.85
C SER A 40 -7.97 -2.63 3.04
N PHE A 41 -8.41 -2.07 4.17
CA PHE A 41 -7.60 -2.02 5.38
C PHE A 41 -7.36 -3.41 5.99
N ASN A 42 -8.39 -4.25 6.03
CA ASN A 42 -8.27 -5.62 6.52
C ASN A 42 -7.36 -6.46 5.60
N TYR A 43 -7.54 -6.33 4.29
CA TYR A 43 -6.70 -7.01 3.31
C TYR A 43 -5.22 -6.63 3.43
N LEU A 44 -4.91 -5.34 3.61
CA LEU A 44 -3.53 -4.89 3.82
C LEU A 44 -2.93 -5.39 5.13
N LYS A 45 -3.74 -5.62 6.17
CA LYS A 45 -3.26 -6.21 7.43
C LYS A 45 -2.92 -7.69 7.28
N GLU A 46 -3.74 -8.42 6.55
CA GLU A 46 -3.62 -9.87 6.39
C GLU A 46 -2.50 -10.21 5.39
N ASN A 47 -2.46 -9.49 4.26
CA ASN A 47 -1.60 -9.82 3.11
C ASN A 47 -0.42 -8.86 2.93
N GLY A 48 -0.32 -7.78 3.72
CA GLY A 48 0.65 -6.71 3.50
C GLY A 48 2.12 -7.14 3.51
N ARG A 49 2.47 -8.18 4.27
CA ARG A 49 3.84 -8.73 4.27
C ARG A 49 4.18 -9.43 2.97
N GLU A 50 3.25 -10.25 2.46
CA GLU A 50 3.40 -10.97 1.19
C GLU A 50 3.51 -9.98 0.03
N LEU A 51 2.60 -9.00 -0.04
CA LEU A 51 2.66 -7.93 -1.04
C LEU A 51 4.00 -7.17 -1.05
N ILE A 52 4.57 -6.89 0.13
CA ILE A 52 5.89 -6.23 0.22
C ILE A 52 6.99 -7.16 -0.29
N GLN A 53 6.93 -8.45 0.03
CA GLN A 53 7.90 -9.43 -0.43
C GLN A 53 7.87 -9.56 -1.96
N ASP A 54 6.68 -9.74 -2.53
CA ASP A 54 6.46 -9.87 -3.97
C ASP A 54 6.99 -8.63 -4.71
N LEU A 55 6.76 -7.43 -4.16
CA LEU A 55 7.27 -6.19 -4.75
C LEU A 55 8.81 -6.13 -4.73
N LEU A 56 9.47 -6.62 -3.68
CA LEU A 56 10.92 -6.57 -3.51
C LEU A 56 11.66 -7.65 -4.31
N GLU A 57 11.04 -8.82 -4.52
CA GLU A 57 11.63 -9.94 -5.25
C GLU A 57 11.41 -9.86 -6.76
N GLY A 58 10.33 -9.19 -7.21
CA GLY A 58 9.95 -9.06 -8.62
C GLY A 58 9.37 -10.35 -9.19
#